data_AF-A0A959HLY0-F1
#
_entry.id   AF-A0A959HLY0-F1
#
_cell.length_a   1.000
_cell.length_b   1.000
_cell.length_c   1.000
_cell.angle_alpha   90.00
_cell.angle_beta   90.00
_cell.angle_gamma   90.00
#
_symmetry.space_group_name_H-M   'P 1'
#
loop_
_entity.id
_entity.type
_entity.pdbx_description
1 polymer ?
#
loop_
_entity_poly.entity_id
_entity_poly.type
_entity_poly.pdbx_seq_one_letter_code
_entity_poly.pdbx_strand_id
1 'polypeptide(L)' 'MEYLGLLIELLFLAMGVYIYLFSTGRLRSGDEKAQKRAEEFRRRNGGWMRVAALLLIALMAVNICLHLVQLFPGN' A
#
# COMPACT_ATOMS: atom_id res chain seq x y z
N MET A 1 2.27 -23.06 3.08
CA MET A 1 1.13 -22.25 2.60
C MET A 1 0.93 -21.00 3.45
N GLU A 2 0.95 -21.12 4.78
CA GLU A 2 0.76 -19.99 5.73
C GLU A 2 1.79 -18.87 5.56
N TYR A 3 3.09 -19.19 5.57
CA TYR A 3 4.15 -18.20 5.33
C TYR A 3 4.09 -17.53 3.94
N LEU A 4 3.56 -18.22 2.93
CA LEU A 4 3.41 -17.68 1.58
C LEU A 4 2.23 -16.69 1.54
N GLY A 5 1.15 -16.96 2.28
CA GLY A 5 0.07 -16.00 2.49
C GLY A 5 0.56 -14.74 3.20
N LEU A 6 1.32 -14.89 4.29
CA LEU A 6 1.90 -13.75 5.02
C LEU A 6 2.84 -12.92 4.13
N LEU A 7 3.65 -13.56 3.29
CA LEU A 7 4.51 -12.87 2.33
C LEU A 7 3.68 -12.05 1.33
N ILE A 8 2.60 -12.61 0.78
CA ILE A 8 1.71 -11.89 -0.14
C ILE A 8 1.04 -10.71 0.57
N GLU A 9 0.53 -10.89 1.78
CA GLU A 9 -0.06 -9.81 2.59
C GLU A 9 0.92 -8.67 2.82
N LEU A 10 2.18 -8.97 3.14
CA LEU A 10 3.24 -7.97 3.29
C LEU A 10 3.51 -7.22 1.97
N LEU A 11 3.51 -7.92 0.83
CA LEU A 11 3.66 -7.28 -0.48
C LEU A 11 2.48 -6.36 -0.79
N PHE A 12 1.25 -6.77 -0.50
CA PHE A 12 0.06 -5.92 -0.68
C PHE A 12 0.04 -4.74 0.28
N LEU A 13 0.47 -4.92 1.53
CA LEU A 13 0.64 -3.83 2.48
C LEU A 13 1.66 -2.82 1.97
N ALA A 14 2.83 -3.30 1.51
CA ALA A 14 3.87 -2.46 0.94
C ALA A 14 3.37 -1.70 -0.31
N MET A 15 2.59 -2.36 -1.17
CA MET A 15 1.93 -1.72 -2.31
C MET A 15 0.96 -0.62 -1.87
N GLY A 16 0.13 -0.88 -0.85
CA GLY A 16 -0.77 0.13 -0.29
C GLY A 16 -0.02 1.36 0.25
N VAL A 17 1.06 1.13 1.00
CA VAL A 17 1.94 2.20 1.49
C VAL A 17 2.58 2.97 0.33
N TYR A 18 3.04 2.28 -0.70
CA TYR A 18 3.59 2.91 -1.90
C TYR A 18 2.56 3.80 -2.61
N ILE A 19 1.33 3.32 -2.82
CA ILE A 19 0.25 4.10 -3.44
C ILE A 19 -0.08 5.33 -2.59
N TYR A 20 -0.10 5.18 -1.26
CA TYR A 20 -0.32 6.29 -0.34
C TYR A 20 0.79 7.36 -0.48
N LEU A 21 2.06 6.96 -0.42
CA LEU A 21 3.19 7.87 -0.58
C LEU A 21 3.22 8.52 -1.96
N PHE A 22 2.84 7.78 -3.00
CA PHE A 22 2.71 8.32 -4.34
C PHE A 22 1.60 9.37 -4.38
N SER A 23 0.40 9.07 -3.88
CA SER A 23 -0.76 9.96 -3.87
C SER A 23 -0.57 11.24 -3.04
N THR A 24 0.35 11.23 -2.06
CA THR A 24 0.74 12.42 -1.28
C THR A 24 1.78 13.28 -2.00
N GLY A 25 2.32 12.83 -3.13
CA GLY A 25 3.34 13.55 -3.89
C GLY A 25 4.73 13.48 -3.28
N ARG A 26 4.94 12.59 -2.30
CA ARG A 26 6.24 12.42 -1.63
C ARG A 26 7.25 11.70 -2.52
N LEU A 27 6.79 10.89 -3.48
CA LEU A 27 7.63 10.32 -4.53
C LEU A 27 7.77 11.28 -5.72
N ARG A 28 8.99 11.77 -5.92
CA ARG A 28 9.42 12.49 -7.13
C ARG A 28 10.31 11.60 -7.98
N SER A 29 10.09 11.62 -9.29
CA SER A 29 10.97 10.97 -10.27
C SER A 29 12.02 11.98 -10.72
N GLY A 30 13.24 11.52 -11.00
CA GLY A 30 14.30 12.36 -11.58
C GLY A 30 14.07 12.70 -13.06
N ASP A 31 13.18 11.98 -13.74
CA ASP A 31 12.78 12.29 -15.12
C ASP A 31 11.58 13.26 -15.14
N GLU A 32 11.79 14.45 -15.70
CA GLU A 32 10.77 15.51 -15.81
C GLU A 32 9.52 15.06 -16.57
N LYS A 33 9.66 14.20 -17.60
CA LYS A 33 8.50 13.71 -18.38
C LYS A 33 7.65 12.76 -17.53
N ALA A 34 8.31 11.87 -16.79
CA ALA A 34 7.63 10.95 -15.88
C ALA A 34 6.97 11.72 -14.71
N GLN A 35 7.64 12.75 -14.20
CA GLN A 35 7.11 13.57 -13.11
C GLN A 35 5.85 14.33 -13.52
N LYS A 36 5.82 14.97 -14.70
CA LYS A 36 4.62 15.69 -15.18
C LYS A 36 3.41 14.77 -15.32
N ARG A 37 3.60 13.57 -15.88
CA ARG A 37 2.52 12.56 -16.00
C ARG A 37 2.01 12.12 -14.63
N ALA A 38 2.92 11.88 -13.68
CA ALA A 38 2.56 11.51 -12.31
C ALA A 38 1.80 12.64 -11.59
N GLU A 39 2.20 13.89 -11.77
CA GLU A 39 1.52 15.06 -11.21
C GLU A 39 0.12 15.25 -11.78
N GLU A 40 -0.06 15.14 -13.10
CA GLU A 40 -1.39 15.22 -13.74
C GLU A 40 -2.32 14.10 -13.24
N PHE A 41 -1.79 12.88 -13.12
CA PHE A 41 -2.53 11.75 -12.59
C PHE A 41 -2.96 12.01 -11.14
N ARG A 42 -2.05 12.46 -10.27
CA ARG A 42 -2.38 12.82 -8.87
C ARG A 42 -3.35 13.99 -8.77
N ARG A 43 -3.31 14.96 -9.68
CA ARG A 43 -4.24 16.09 -9.66
C ARG A 43 -5.68 15.65 -9.91
N ARG A 44 -5.88 14.65 -10.78
CA ARG A 44 -7.21 14.10 -11.08
C ARG A 44 -7.64 13.04 -10.07
N ASN A 45 -6.71 12.23 -9.60
CA ASN A 45 -7.00 10.97 -8.90
C ASN A 45 -6.49 10.89 -7.45
N GLY A 46 -5.67 11.85 -7.01
CA GLY A 46 -4.95 11.75 -5.74
C GLY A 46 -5.84 11.66 -4.51
N GLY A 47 -7.01 12.32 -4.54
CA GLY A 47 -7.98 12.26 -3.43
C GLY A 47 -8.50 10.85 -3.19
N TRP A 48 -9.08 10.21 -4.21
CA TRP A 48 -9.60 8.85 -4.09
C TRP A 48 -8.49 7.82 -3.91
N MET A 49 -7.32 8.02 -4.52
CA MET A 49 -6.16 7.14 -4.31
C MET A 49 -5.71 7.11 -2.86
N ARG A 50 -5.73 8.25 -2.15
CA ARG A 50 -5.38 8.29 -0.71
C ARG A 50 -6.33 7.43 0.10
N VAL A 51 -7.63 7.58 -0.13
CA VAL A 51 -8.67 6.82 0.58
C VAL A 51 -8.54 5.33 0.26
N ALA A 52 -8.41 4.97 -1.01
CA ALA A 52 -8.23 3.59 -1.45
C ALA A 52 -6.96 2.96 -0.86
N ALA A 53 -5.85 3.70 -0.83
CA ALA A 53 -4.60 3.24 -0.25
C ALA A 53 -4.72 3.04 1.27
N LEU A 54 -5.33 3.98 1.99
CA LEU A 54 -5.56 3.85 3.43
C LEU A 54 -6.46 2.65 3.77
N LEU A 55 -7.52 2.43 2.99
CA LEU A 55 -8.38 1.26 3.14
C LEU A 55 -7.61 -0.05 2.89
N LEU A 56 -6.80 -0.10 1.83
CA LEU A 56 -5.96 -1.27 1.54
C LEU A 56 -4.97 -1.54 2.67
N ILE A 57 -4.30 -0.50 3.18
CA ILE A 57 -3.36 -0.61 4.30
C ILE A 57 -4.09 -1.13 5.55
N ALA A 58 -5.26 -0.58 5.89
CA ALA A 58 -6.03 -1.00 7.05
C ALA A 58 -6.47 -2.46 6.95
N LEU A 59 -7.00 -2.87 5.79
CA LEU A 59 -7.41 -4.26 5.55
C LEU A 59 -6.23 -5.22 5.65
N MET A 60 -5.10 -4.91 5.00
CA MET A 60 -3.91 -5.75 5.07
C MET A 60 -3.32 -5.82 6.48
N ALA A 61 -3.34 -4.72 7.24
CA ALA A 61 -2.88 -4.70 8.62
C ALA A 61 -3.71 -5.63 9.52
N VAL A 62 -5.04 -5.57 9.40
CA VAL A 62 -5.93 -6.49 10.13
C VAL A 62 -5.67 -7.93 9.71
N ASN A 63 -5.51 -8.19 8.40
CA ASN A 63 -5.27 -9.54 7.90
C ASN A 63 -3.97 -10.13 8.45
N ILE A 64 -2.88 -9.34 8.44
CA ILE A 64 -1.58 -9.73 8.99
C ILE A 64 -1.70 -9.99 10.50
N CYS A 65 -2.39 -9.13 11.26
CA CYS A 65 -2.59 -9.35 12.70
C CYS A 65 -3.31 -10.67 12.97
N LEU A 66 -4.38 -10.97 12.24
CA LEU A 66 -5.12 -12.22 12.39
C LEU A 66 -4.25 -13.43 12.00
N HIS A 67 -3.50 -13.33 10.91
CA HIS A 67 -2.61 -14.38 10.45
C HIS A 67 -1.49 -14.64 11.48
N LEU A 68 -0.93 -13.60 12.10
CA LEU A 68 0.08 -13.74 13.15
C LEU A 68 -0.50 -14.40 14.42
N VAL A 69 -1.72 -14.05 14.83
CA VAL A 69 -2.39 -14.71 15.96
C VAL A 69 -2.66 -16.18 15.67
N GLN A 70 -3.00 -16.52 14.42
CA GLN A 70 -3.19 -17.91 13.99
C GLN A 70 -1.89 -18.70 13.88
N LEU A 71 -0.79 -18.04 13.49
CA LEU A 71 0.54 -18.64 13.35
C LEU A 71 1.22 -18.85 14.71
N PHE A 72 0.94 -17.97 15.67
CA PHE A 72 1.36 -18.09 17.07
C PHE A 72 0.13 -18.25 17.98
N PRO A 73 -0.64 -19.35 17.84
CA PRO A 73 -1.66 -19.66 18.82
C PRO A 73 -0.89 -19.91 20.12
N GLY A 74 -1.11 -19.08 21.13
CA GLY A 74 -0.36 -19.17 22.39
C GLY A 74 -0.32 -20.61 22.89
N ASN A 75 0.87 -21.05 23.34
CA ASN A 75 1.09 -22.30 24.08
C ASN A 75 0.01 -22.52 25.15
#